data_AF-A0AA48HTM1-F1
#
_entry.id   AF-A0AA48HTM1-F1
#
_cell.length_a   1.000
_cell.length_b   1.000
_cell.length_c   1.000
_cell.angle_alpha   90.00
_cell.angle_beta   90.00
_cell.angle_gamma   90.00
#
_symmetry.space_group_name_H-M   'P 1'
#
loop_
_entity.id
_entity.type
_entity.pdbx_description
1 polymer ?
#
loop_
_entity_poly.entity_id
_entity_poly.type
_entity_poly.pdbx_seq_one_letter_code
_entity_poly.pdbx_strand_id
1 'polypeptide(L)'
;MAKVLFINPVVREEDVPRHIPYGIALLAAISIRHGHLVQVYDANAWRLPIETVKEVCQADDWDAICIGGLTTTYNYIKTACKMIKEVAPDAVLVAGGGFITSMPSEIMEFIPEIDVGCLGESFVTFPEVLRYIDEGKTDFSKVRGTVFRDAQGKPHLADIRPNIHDLDLLPWPAWDLFPLDIYFANSSNLFSEEAAMAKRRMDVNGSFGCGLTCKYCWHLGTTGDMLVEENEEGEKDVVFTYGRNIRYHSPRYIVDMVKHLHKEYDIDFASFIDENFMTMDVASKGKWLKELCKLWIEEGLQPTCRKQGIEHDENCTGVHWNGTSHAGLHRPETLKLMYEAGCTHLVYGLESFDPTVLRNLGKGSNARKNKQSIGVCLESGIKPIPNIIIGFPEETFDSIRNTINALIELGITAKPHFATAYPGSEWYYTYKDSILEQYDGDLEAYLMDLGDASKITGVISHNFSPVQLLGLQEIVYQKNLRLLDVSEKHYANAQEHIKPIAVPKESFNIQKTKTSSPMEELSLGIDISNKITILDVTES
;
A
#
# COMPACT_ATOMS: atom_id res chain seq x y z
N MET A 1 -23.82 -16.58 13.31
CA MET A 1 -23.42 -16.63 11.89
C MET A 1 -23.85 -15.31 11.28
N ALA A 2 -22.96 -14.33 11.31
CA ALA A 2 -23.19 -13.03 10.72
C ALA A 2 -23.25 -13.08 9.17
N LYS A 3 -24.12 -12.25 8.60
CA LYS A 3 -24.09 -11.78 7.21
C LYS A 3 -23.20 -10.55 7.12
N VAL A 4 -22.14 -10.64 6.33
CA VAL A 4 -21.08 -9.63 6.23
C VAL A 4 -21.00 -9.09 4.82
N LEU A 5 -21.17 -7.78 4.67
CA LEU A 5 -20.95 -7.06 3.42
C LEU A 5 -19.64 -6.28 3.49
N PHE A 6 -18.71 -6.55 2.59
CA PHE A 6 -17.54 -5.67 2.37
C PHE A 6 -17.81 -4.68 1.26
N ILE A 7 -17.44 -3.42 1.45
CA ILE A 7 -17.48 -2.37 0.43
C ILE A 7 -16.05 -1.93 0.13
N ASN A 8 -15.58 -2.18 -1.09
CA ASN A 8 -14.30 -1.64 -1.57
C ASN A 8 -14.53 -0.24 -2.15
N PRO A 9 -14.02 0.84 -1.52
CA PRO A 9 -14.24 2.21 -1.97
C PRO A 9 -13.52 2.49 -3.29
N VAL A 10 -14.01 3.48 -4.03
CA VAL A 10 -13.36 3.99 -5.23
C VAL A 10 -11.96 4.52 -4.88
N VAL A 11 -10.94 3.96 -5.52
CA VAL A 11 -9.54 4.39 -5.43
C VAL A 11 -9.11 4.98 -6.77
N ARG A 12 -8.37 6.10 -6.77
CA ARG A 12 -7.81 6.76 -7.96
C ARG A 12 -8.86 6.90 -9.08
N GLU A 13 -9.76 7.87 -8.91
CA GLU A 13 -10.89 8.10 -9.84
C GLU A 13 -10.46 8.28 -11.30
N GLU A 14 -9.26 8.82 -11.52
CA GLU A 14 -8.69 9.08 -12.84
C GLU A 14 -7.93 7.88 -13.45
N ASP A 15 -7.84 6.74 -12.76
CA ASP A 15 -7.21 5.52 -13.23
C ASP A 15 -8.22 4.37 -13.36
N VAL A 16 -7.89 3.41 -14.21
CA VAL A 16 -8.71 2.22 -14.42
C VAL A 16 -8.52 1.21 -13.28
N PRO A 17 -9.56 0.44 -12.91
CA PRO A 17 -9.47 -0.55 -11.84
C PRO A 17 -8.51 -1.69 -12.21
N ARG A 18 -7.32 -1.65 -11.61
CA ARG A 18 -6.21 -2.56 -11.93
C ARG A 18 -5.94 -3.60 -10.85
N HIS A 19 -6.34 -3.31 -9.63
CA HIS A 19 -5.92 -4.03 -8.43
C HIS A 19 -7.12 -4.53 -7.66
N ILE A 20 -7.13 -5.84 -7.40
CA ILE A 20 -8.11 -6.47 -6.51
C ILE A 20 -7.71 -6.06 -5.09
N PRO A 21 -8.64 -5.61 -4.22
CA PRO A 21 -8.31 -5.16 -2.87
C PRO A 21 -7.87 -6.35 -1.99
N TYR A 22 -6.58 -6.69 -2.06
CA TYR A 22 -6.01 -7.91 -1.48
C TYR A 22 -6.33 -8.10 0.01
N GLY A 23 -6.28 -7.01 0.79
CA GLY A 23 -6.65 -7.03 2.22
C GLY A 23 -8.11 -7.41 2.46
N ILE A 24 -9.05 -6.83 1.69
CA ILE A 24 -10.48 -7.17 1.77
C ILE A 24 -10.69 -8.62 1.34
N ALA A 25 -10.05 -9.05 0.25
CA ALA A 25 -10.18 -10.42 -0.25
C ALA A 25 -9.66 -11.46 0.76
N LEU A 26 -8.59 -11.16 1.51
CA LEU A 26 -8.13 -11.99 2.62
C LEU A 26 -9.12 -12.01 3.79
N LEU A 27 -9.62 -10.85 4.23
CA LEU A 27 -10.59 -10.78 5.32
C LEU A 27 -11.88 -11.52 4.98
N ALA A 28 -12.36 -11.40 3.74
CA ALA A 28 -13.50 -12.17 3.24
C ALA A 28 -13.26 -13.68 3.30
N ALA A 29 -12.08 -14.16 2.85
CA ALA A 29 -11.71 -15.57 2.94
C ALA A 29 -11.66 -16.07 4.40
N ILE A 30 -11.11 -15.26 5.31
CA ILE A 30 -11.07 -15.57 6.73
C ILE A 30 -12.51 -15.66 7.30
N SER A 31 -13.36 -14.69 7.00
CA SER A 31 -14.77 -14.69 7.45
C SER A 31 -15.54 -15.92 6.97
N ILE A 32 -15.36 -16.33 5.71
CA ILE A 32 -15.96 -17.57 5.17
C ILE A 32 -15.48 -18.79 5.96
N ARG A 33 -14.19 -18.88 6.29
CA ARG A 33 -13.64 -19.99 7.08
C ARG A 33 -14.15 -20.03 8.53
N HIS A 34 -14.54 -18.90 9.08
CA HIS A 34 -15.24 -18.82 10.36
C HIS A 34 -16.76 -19.10 10.25
N GLY A 35 -17.24 -19.45 9.07
CA GLY A 35 -18.62 -19.87 8.83
C GLY A 35 -19.60 -18.73 8.57
N HIS A 36 -19.13 -17.50 8.34
CA HIS A 36 -19.98 -16.35 8.02
C HIS A 36 -20.44 -16.35 6.55
N LEU A 37 -21.55 -15.69 6.28
CA LEU A 37 -22.03 -15.44 4.92
C LEU A 37 -21.45 -14.11 4.45
N VAL A 38 -20.71 -14.12 3.33
CA VAL A 38 -19.93 -12.96 2.91
C VAL A 38 -20.32 -12.54 1.49
N GLN A 39 -20.50 -11.24 1.30
CA GLN A 39 -20.57 -10.61 -0.03
C GLN A 39 -19.60 -9.42 -0.11
N VAL A 40 -19.23 -9.08 -1.34
CA VAL A 40 -18.38 -7.93 -1.64
C VAL A 40 -19.09 -7.03 -2.65
N TYR A 41 -19.18 -5.75 -2.32
CA TYR A 41 -19.48 -4.71 -3.28
C TYR A 41 -18.21 -3.95 -3.66
N ASP A 42 -17.71 -4.16 -4.87
CA ASP A 42 -16.52 -3.49 -5.39
C ASP A 42 -16.87 -2.21 -6.15
N ALA A 43 -17.05 -1.11 -5.41
CA ALA A 43 -17.34 0.19 -6.02
C ALA A 43 -16.19 0.69 -6.90
N ASN A 44 -14.95 0.32 -6.57
CA ASN A 44 -13.78 0.65 -7.36
C ASN A 44 -13.85 0.03 -8.75
N ALA A 45 -14.20 -1.26 -8.85
CA ALA A 45 -14.31 -1.96 -10.12
C ALA A 45 -15.50 -1.49 -10.95
N TRP A 46 -16.70 -1.43 -10.35
CA TRP A 46 -17.91 -1.13 -11.12
C TRP A 46 -18.09 0.36 -11.43
N ARG A 47 -17.47 1.27 -10.67
CA ARG A 47 -17.55 2.73 -10.87
C ARG A 47 -18.99 3.25 -11.02
N LEU A 48 -19.95 2.65 -10.31
CA LEU A 48 -21.34 3.09 -10.30
C LEU A 48 -21.51 4.36 -9.44
N PRO A 49 -22.60 5.13 -9.64
CA PRO A 49 -22.92 6.25 -8.76
C PRO A 49 -22.92 5.83 -7.29
N ILE A 50 -22.42 6.70 -6.41
CA ILE A 50 -22.24 6.39 -4.98
C ILE A 50 -23.57 6.04 -4.29
N GLU A 51 -24.69 6.53 -4.79
CA GLU A 51 -26.04 6.22 -4.31
C GLU A 51 -26.35 4.71 -4.35
N THR A 52 -25.69 3.96 -5.23
CA THR A 52 -25.80 2.49 -5.33
C THR A 52 -25.42 1.82 -4.01
N VAL A 53 -24.57 2.45 -3.18
CA VAL A 53 -24.27 1.95 -1.82
C VAL A 53 -25.54 1.69 -1.02
N LYS A 54 -26.56 2.55 -1.15
CA LYS A 54 -27.85 2.36 -0.45
C LYS A 54 -28.56 1.10 -0.91
N GLU A 55 -28.60 0.86 -2.22
CA GLU A 55 -29.26 -0.31 -2.80
C GLU A 55 -28.59 -1.61 -2.34
N VAL A 56 -27.26 -1.64 -2.31
CA VAL A 56 -26.48 -2.78 -1.83
C VAL A 56 -26.74 -3.04 -0.33
N CYS A 57 -26.77 -1.99 0.49
CA CYS A 57 -27.06 -2.11 1.92
C CYS A 57 -28.51 -2.55 2.19
N GLN A 58 -29.44 -2.31 1.26
CA GLN A 58 -30.84 -2.73 1.37
C GLN A 58 -31.11 -4.12 0.75
N ALA A 59 -30.13 -4.70 0.07
CA ALA A 59 -30.28 -5.98 -0.63
C ALA A 59 -30.44 -7.18 0.32
N ASP A 60 -29.98 -7.07 1.57
CA ASP A 60 -30.10 -8.09 2.60
C ASP A 60 -30.09 -7.47 4.01
N ASP A 61 -30.43 -8.25 5.04
CA ASP A 61 -30.33 -7.87 6.44
C ASP A 61 -28.91 -8.11 6.99
N TRP A 62 -27.98 -7.23 6.60
CA TRP A 62 -26.58 -7.31 7.01
C TRP A 62 -26.40 -7.16 8.53
N ASP A 63 -25.71 -8.11 9.16
CA ASP A 63 -25.28 -7.97 10.56
C ASP A 63 -24.07 -7.04 10.68
N ALA A 64 -23.17 -7.10 9.69
CA ALA A 64 -21.99 -6.25 9.62
C ALA A 64 -21.80 -5.69 8.20
N ILE A 65 -21.56 -4.38 8.12
CA ILE A 65 -21.15 -3.70 6.88
C ILE A 65 -19.74 -3.17 7.11
N CYS A 66 -18.81 -3.58 6.26
CA CYS A 66 -17.39 -3.35 6.44
C CYS A 66 -16.86 -2.46 5.32
N ILE A 67 -16.23 -1.35 5.67
CA ILE A 67 -15.65 -0.41 4.70
C ILE A 67 -14.26 0.03 5.13
N GLY A 68 -13.34 0.14 4.19
CA GLY A 68 -11.97 0.50 4.51
C GLY A 68 -11.11 0.71 3.30
N GLY A 69 -9.95 1.35 3.49
CA GLY A 69 -9.08 1.67 2.38
C GLY A 69 -7.88 2.54 2.74
N LEU A 70 -7.27 3.08 1.69
CA LEU A 70 -6.18 4.05 1.78
C LEU A 70 -6.71 5.39 2.30
N THR A 71 -5.85 6.21 2.91
CA THR A 71 -6.25 7.55 3.37
C THR A 71 -6.82 8.42 2.25
N THR A 72 -6.38 8.23 1.00
CA THR A 72 -6.90 8.94 -0.18
C THR A 72 -8.33 8.55 -0.58
N THR A 73 -8.92 7.53 0.05
CA THR A 73 -10.32 7.14 -0.15
C THR A 73 -11.28 7.77 0.85
N TYR A 74 -10.76 8.62 1.75
CA TYR A 74 -11.51 9.22 2.86
C TYR A 74 -12.82 9.88 2.44
N ASN A 75 -12.81 10.69 1.37
CA ASN A 75 -14.02 11.37 0.87
C ASN A 75 -15.15 10.36 0.51
N TYR A 76 -14.80 9.31 -0.24
CA TYR A 76 -15.76 8.26 -0.61
C TYR A 76 -16.27 7.54 0.65
N ILE A 77 -15.36 7.11 1.53
CA ILE A 77 -15.70 6.38 2.76
C ILE A 77 -16.65 7.21 3.63
N LYS A 78 -16.34 8.49 3.86
CA LYS A 78 -17.16 9.39 4.68
C LYS A 78 -18.58 9.51 4.15
N THR A 79 -18.73 9.72 2.84
CA THR A 79 -20.05 9.80 2.21
C THR A 79 -20.78 8.46 2.28
N ALA A 80 -20.08 7.35 2.02
CA ALA A 80 -20.66 6.01 2.09
C ALA A 80 -21.13 5.66 3.51
N CYS A 81 -20.35 5.93 4.57
CA CYS A 81 -20.73 5.66 5.95
C CYS A 81 -22.06 6.32 6.34
N LYS A 82 -22.27 7.57 5.93
CA LYS A 82 -23.55 8.28 6.11
C LYS A 82 -24.70 7.55 5.42
N MET A 83 -24.52 7.23 4.14
CA MET A 83 -25.53 6.52 3.36
C MET A 83 -25.85 5.13 3.93
N ILE A 84 -24.84 4.41 4.42
CA ILE A 84 -24.99 3.10 5.06
C ILE A 84 -25.89 3.22 6.29
N LYS A 85 -25.57 4.12 7.24
CA LYS A 85 -26.36 4.27 8.47
C LYS A 85 -27.76 4.86 8.25
N GLU A 86 -27.99 5.59 7.15
CA GLU A 86 -29.33 6.03 6.77
C GLU A 86 -30.28 4.87 6.43
N VAL A 87 -29.77 3.79 5.79
CA VAL A 87 -30.62 2.70 5.27
C VAL A 87 -30.47 1.38 6.01
N ALA A 88 -29.35 1.16 6.69
CA ALA A 88 -29.04 -0.01 7.50
C ALA A 88 -28.52 0.42 8.89
N PRO A 89 -29.34 1.12 9.70
CA PRO A 89 -28.91 1.65 11.00
C PRO A 89 -28.55 0.56 12.01
N ASP A 90 -29.18 -0.62 11.90
CA ASP A 90 -29.00 -1.75 12.81
C ASP A 90 -27.74 -2.57 12.52
N ALA A 91 -27.21 -2.48 11.30
CA ALA A 91 -25.98 -3.17 10.92
C ALA A 91 -24.78 -2.53 11.64
N VAL A 92 -23.87 -3.35 12.16
CA VAL A 92 -22.61 -2.86 12.75
C VAL A 92 -21.69 -2.39 11.62
N LEU A 93 -21.41 -1.09 11.59
CA LEU A 93 -20.51 -0.48 10.62
C LEU A 93 -19.07 -0.58 11.12
N VAL A 94 -18.32 -1.48 10.50
CA VAL A 94 -16.91 -1.76 10.81
C VAL A 94 -16.00 -1.05 9.83
N ALA A 95 -15.08 -0.24 10.34
CA ALA A 95 -14.06 0.44 9.55
C ALA A 95 -12.69 -0.26 9.61
N GLY A 96 -11.87 -0.13 8.58
CA GLY A 96 -10.49 -0.65 8.61
C GLY A 96 -9.56 -0.06 7.56
N GLY A 97 -8.29 -0.47 7.59
CA GLY A 97 -7.27 -0.01 6.64
C GLY A 97 -6.53 1.26 7.07
N GLY A 98 -5.68 1.77 6.18
CA GLY A 98 -4.72 2.84 6.51
C GLY A 98 -5.36 4.17 6.89
N PHE A 99 -6.56 4.47 6.36
CA PHE A 99 -7.25 5.73 6.63
C PHE A 99 -7.58 5.91 8.12
N ILE A 100 -8.04 4.84 8.78
CA ILE A 100 -8.38 4.85 10.21
C ILE A 100 -7.21 4.45 11.09
N THR A 101 -6.32 3.55 10.62
CA THR A 101 -5.17 3.08 11.41
C THR A 101 -4.22 4.22 11.78
N SER A 102 -4.03 5.19 10.88
CA SER A 102 -3.06 6.27 11.06
C SER A 102 -3.53 7.42 11.96
N MET A 103 -4.84 7.51 12.21
CA MET A 103 -5.48 8.62 12.93
C MET A 103 -6.83 8.17 13.49
N PRO A 104 -6.85 7.15 14.36
CA PRO A 104 -8.08 6.48 14.75
C PRO A 104 -9.04 7.40 15.49
N SER A 105 -8.53 8.23 16.40
CA SER A 105 -9.34 9.15 17.20
C SER A 105 -9.99 10.20 16.31
N GLU A 106 -9.23 10.88 15.44
CA GLU A 106 -9.78 11.91 14.56
C GLU A 106 -10.79 11.34 13.56
N ILE A 107 -10.54 10.16 12.99
CA ILE A 107 -11.49 9.53 12.05
C ILE A 107 -12.80 9.14 12.74
N MET A 108 -12.73 8.63 13.99
CA MET A 108 -13.93 8.36 14.76
C MET A 108 -14.67 9.64 15.16
N GLU A 109 -14.01 10.80 15.28
CA GLU A 109 -14.71 12.07 15.48
C GLU A 109 -15.39 12.55 14.19
N PHE A 110 -14.69 12.47 13.07
CA PHE A 110 -15.14 12.94 11.75
C PHE A 110 -16.24 12.08 11.11
N ILE A 111 -16.28 10.79 11.45
CA ILE A 111 -17.26 9.84 10.94
C ILE A 111 -17.97 9.19 12.14
N PRO A 112 -18.93 9.89 12.76
CA PRO A 112 -19.67 9.38 13.92
C PRO A 112 -20.43 8.08 13.63
N GLU A 113 -20.70 7.79 12.36
CA GLU A 113 -21.43 6.61 11.90
C GLU A 113 -20.67 5.28 12.12
N ILE A 114 -19.34 5.32 12.26
CA ILE A 114 -18.53 4.12 12.51
C ILE A 114 -18.77 3.64 13.95
N ASP A 115 -19.15 2.36 14.09
CA ASP A 115 -19.37 1.72 15.39
C ASP A 115 -18.05 1.19 15.98
N VAL A 116 -17.21 0.58 15.14
CA VAL A 116 -15.91 0.03 15.54
C VAL A 116 -14.92 0.09 14.38
N GLY A 117 -13.69 0.51 14.66
CA GLY A 117 -12.57 0.48 13.72
C GLY A 117 -11.59 -0.62 14.05
N CYS A 118 -11.09 -1.36 13.06
CA CYS A 118 -10.00 -2.31 13.20
C CYS A 118 -8.68 -1.66 12.75
N LEU A 119 -7.68 -1.66 13.62
CA LEU A 119 -6.41 -0.95 13.43
C LEU A 119 -5.30 -1.92 13.01
N GLY A 120 -4.50 -1.53 12.02
CA GLY A 120 -3.40 -2.33 11.48
C GLY A 120 -3.88 -3.62 10.82
N GLU A 121 -3.12 -4.69 11.01
CA GLU A 121 -3.45 -6.01 10.47
C GLU A 121 -4.60 -6.66 11.22
N SER A 122 -5.73 -6.77 10.53
CA SER A 122 -6.98 -7.19 11.16
C SER A 122 -7.30 -8.68 10.97
N PHE A 123 -6.33 -9.50 10.57
CA PHE A 123 -6.52 -10.94 10.31
C PHE A 123 -6.98 -11.73 11.55
N VAL A 124 -6.68 -11.25 12.76
CA VAL A 124 -7.12 -11.84 14.04
C VAL A 124 -8.18 -10.97 14.71
N THR A 125 -8.01 -9.66 14.65
CA THR A 125 -8.93 -8.69 15.25
C THR A 125 -10.33 -8.79 14.64
N PHE A 126 -10.42 -8.83 13.31
CA PHE A 126 -11.71 -8.78 12.63
C PHE A 126 -12.57 -10.04 12.87
N PRO A 127 -12.04 -11.28 12.83
CA PRO A 127 -12.80 -12.45 13.26
C PRO A 127 -13.29 -12.37 14.71
N GLU A 128 -12.51 -11.77 15.61
CA GLU A 128 -12.94 -11.56 16.99
C GLU A 128 -14.06 -10.51 17.09
N VAL A 129 -14.02 -9.45 16.29
CA VAL A 129 -15.12 -8.49 16.15
C VAL A 129 -16.39 -9.19 15.64
N LEU A 130 -16.30 -10.01 14.59
CA LEU A 130 -17.45 -10.76 14.07
C LEU A 130 -18.04 -11.73 15.11
N ARG A 131 -17.20 -12.37 15.93
CA ARG A 131 -17.67 -13.18 17.06
C ARG A 131 -18.44 -12.36 18.09
N TYR A 132 -17.99 -11.14 18.40
CA TYR A 132 -18.74 -10.24 19.30
C TYR A 132 -20.09 -9.86 18.72
N ILE A 133 -20.16 -9.59 17.41
CA ILE A 133 -21.41 -9.31 16.70
C ILE A 133 -22.36 -10.51 16.77
N ASP A 134 -21.87 -11.73 16.51
CA ASP A 134 -22.62 -12.98 16.65
C ASP A 134 -23.18 -13.18 18.09
N GLU A 135 -22.46 -12.71 19.10
CA GLU A 135 -22.86 -12.78 20.51
C GLU A 135 -23.77 -11.61 20.95
N GLY A 136 -24.10 -10.67 20.03
CA GLY A 136 -24.91 -9.48 20.32
C GLY A 136 -24.21 -8.47 21.24
N LYS A 137 -22.87 -8.47 21.27
CA LYS A 137 -22.06 -7.56 22.08
C LYS A 137 -21.76 -6.27 21.32
N THR A 138 -21.87 -5.15 22.03
CA THR A 138 -21.58 -3.80 21.49
C THR A 138 -20.36 -3.14 22.14
N ASP A 139 -19.82 -3.75 23.20
CA ASP A 139 -18.60 -3.27 23.87
C ASP A 139 -17.37 -3.99 23.32
N PHE A 140 -16.61 -3.28 22.48
CA PHE A 140 -15.38 -3.77 21.87
C PHE A 140 -14.11 -3.45 22.69
N SER A 141 -14.23 -2.89 23.90
CA SER A 141 -13.08 -2.49 24.73
C SER A 141 -12.10 -3.61 25.07
N LYS A 142 -12.54 -4.87 24.97
CA LYS A 142 -11.71 -6.06 25.21
C LYS A 142 -11.17 -6.71 23.93
N VAL A 143 -11.58 -6.24 22.76
CA VAL A 143 -11.07 -6.73 21.48
C VAL A 143 -9.80 -5.95 21.14
N ARG A 144 -8.63 -6.60 21.19
CA ARG A 144 -7.37 -5.91 20.89
C ARG A 144 -7.33 -5.43 19.43
N GLY A 145 -6.67 -4.30 19.19
CA GLY A 145 -6.52 -3.71 17.87
C GLY A 145 -7.78 -3.03 17.34
N THR A 146 -8.70 -2.60 18.22
CA THR A 146 -9.88 -1.82 17.82
C THR A 146 -9.85 -0.40 18.37
N VAL A 147 -10.44 0.52 17.63
CA VAL A 147 -10.96 1.79 18.16
C VAL A 147 -12.48 1.69 18.28
N PHE A 148 -13.04 2.13 19.40
CA PHE A 148 -14.47 2.00 19.72
C PHE A 148 -14.96 3.24 20.46
N ARG A 149 -16.26 3.36 20.67
CA ARG A 149 -16.83 4.43 21.52
C ARG A 149 -17.19 3.92 22.90
N ASP A 150 -16.91 4.72 23.92
CA ASP A 150 -17.44 4.47 25.26
C ASP A 150 -18.94 4.80 25.35
N ALA A 151 -19.53 4.58 26.53
CA ALA A 151 -20.93 4.90 26.79
C ALA A 151 -21.27 6.40 26.70
N GLN A 152 -20.25 7.27 26.66
CA GLN A 152 -20.38 8.71 26.48
C GLN A 152 -20.19 9.13 25.01
N GLY A 153 -19.90 8.19 24.11
CA GLY A 153 -19.68 8.43 22.69
C GLY A 153 -18.24 8.85 22.33
N LYS A 154 -17.32 8.90 23.31
CA LYS A 154 -15.92 9.30 23.08
C LYS A 154 -15.12 8.13 22.47
N PRO A 155 -14.27 8.37 21.46
CA PRO A 155 -13.42 7.32 20.91
C PRO A 155 -12.33 6.89 21.91
N HIS A 156 -12.07 5.58 21.96
CA HIS A 156 -11.01 4.96 22.76
C HIS A 156 -10.33 3.84 21.96
N LEU A 157 -9.01 3.71 22.16
CA LEU A 157 -8.23 2.61 21.60
C LEU A 157 -8.15 1.46 22.61
N ALA A 158 -8.46 0.26 22.15
CA ALA A 158 -8.17 -0.97 22.89
C ALA A 158 -6.65 -1.28 22.86
N ASP A 159 -6.22 -2.27 23.63
CA ASP A 159 -4.82 -2.70 23.62
C ASP A 159 -4.39 -3.17 22.22
N ILE A 160 -3.11 -2.98 21.89
CA ILE A 160 -2.57 -3.39 20.59
C ILE A 160 -2.70 -4.91 20.34
N ARG A 161 -3.00 -5.29 19.10
CA ARG A 161 -2.96 -6.67 18.63
C ARG A 161 -1.53 -7.01 18.14
N PRO A 162 -0.89 -8.07 18.67
CA PRO A 162 0.36 -8.58 18.11
C PRO A 162 0.17 -9.08 16.68
N ASN A 163 1.17 -8.82 15.83
CA ASN A 163 1.18 -9.28 14.45
C ASN A 163 1.40 -10.80 14.36
N ILE A 164 0.75 -11.45 13.39
CA ILE A 164 0.92 -12.89 13.11
C ILE A 164 2.34 -13.13 12.60
N HIS A 165 3.16 -13.94 13.27
CA HIS A 165 4.52 -14.22 12.80
C HIS A 165 4.57 -15.06 11.51
N ASP A 166 3.88 -16.20 11.47
CA ASP A 166 3.84 -17.10 10.32
C ASP A 166 2.69 -16.76 9.38
N LEU A 167 3.01 -16.15 8.23
CA LEU A 167 2.01 -15.73 7.26
C LEU A 167 1.40 -16.92 6.49
N ASP A 168 2.05 -18.08 6.42
CA ASP A 168 1.51 -19.24 5.69
C ASP A 168 0.23 -19.82 6.32
N LEU A 169 -0.12 -19.35 7.53
CA LEU A 169 -1.41 -19.61 8.18
C LEU A 169 -2.58 -18.91 7.47
N LEU A 170 -2.34 -17.81 6.77
CA LEU A 170 -3.38 -17.05 6.10
C LEU A 170 -4.00 -17.88 4.96
N PRO A 171 -5.31 -17.72 4.70
CA PRO A 171 -5.93 -18.32 3.54
C PRO A 171 -5.46 -17.63 2.25
N TRP A 172 -5.72 -18.28 1.11
CA TRP A 172 -5.72 -17.56 -0.15
C TRP A 172 -6.89 -16.56 -0.20
N PRO A 173 -6.70 -15.38 -0.82
CA PRO A 173 -7.77 -14.40 -0.99
C PRO A 173 -9.01 -14.98 -1.68
N ALA A 174 -10.19 -14.49 -1.31
CA ALA A 174 -11.47 -14.88 -1.92
C ALA A 174 -11.71 -14.16 -3.26
N TRP A 175 -10.86 -14.43 -4.27
CA TRP A 175 -10.92 -13.74 -5.57
C TRP A 175 -12.26 -13.91 -6.29
N ASP A 176 -12.94 -15.04 -6.11
CA ASP A 176 -14.25 -15.34 -6.71
C ASP A 176 -15.36 -14.36 -6.31
N LEU A 177 -15.18 -13.57 -5.25
CA LEU A 177 -16.14 -12.54 -4.82
C LEU A 177 -16.00 -11.23 -5.59
N PHE A 178 -15.00 -11.10 -6.47
CA PHE A 178 -14.67 -9.86 -7.16
C PHE A 178 -14.99 -9.95 -8.66
N PRO A 179 -15.29 -8.81 -9.33
CA PRO A 179 -15.59 -8.79 -10.76
C PRO A 179 -14.31 -8.92 -11.61
N LEU A 180 -13.76 -10.14 -11.69
CA LEU A 180 -12.47 -10.43 -12.33
C LEU A 180 -12.37 -9.97 -13.78
N ASP A 181 -13.47 -10.02 -14.56
CA ASP A 181 -13.47 -9.58 -15.95
C ASP A 181 -13.08 -8.09 -16.11
N ILE A 182 -13.47 -7.23 -15.15
CA ILE A 182 -13.10 -5.81 -15.15
C ILE A 182 -11.59 -5.67 -14.94
N TYR A 183 -11.03 -6.40 -13.97
CA TYR A 183 -9.60 -6.35 -13.70
C TYR A 183 -8.78 -6.93 -14.85
N PHE A 184 -9.25 -8.02 -15.46
CA PHE A 184 -8.56 -8.63 -16.59
C PHE A 184 -8.56 -7.73 -17.83
N ALA A 185 -9.64 -7.00 -18.09
CA ALA A 185 -9.66 -5.98 -19.13
C ALA A 185 -8.59 -4.88 -18.93
N ASN A 186 -8.14 -4.68 -17.68
CA ASN A 186 -7.12 -3.70 -17.30
C ASN A 186 -5.74 -4.30 -16.98
N SER A 187 -5.46 -5.53 -17.44
CA SER A 187 -4.21 -6.25 -17.15
C SER A 187 -2.95 -5.60 -17.74
N SER A 188 -3.06 -4.98 -18.91
CA SER A 188 -1.93 -4.40 -19.65
C SER A 188 -1.26 -3.24 -18.90
N ASN A 189 0.08 -3.23 -18.84
CA ASN A 189 0.90 -2.18 -18.24
C ASN A 189 2.17 -1.89 -19.05
N LEU A 190 2.43 -0.61 -19.34
CA LEU A 190 3.52 -0.14 -20.21
C LEU A 190 4.91 -0.09 -19.54
N PHE A 191 5.19 -1.00 -18.60
CA PHE A 191 6.48 -1.11 -17.92
C PHE A 191 7.44 -2.10 -18.59
N SER A 192 6.92 -3.03 -19.38
CA SER A 192 7.69 -4.00 -20.17
C SER A 192 6.81 -4.53 -21.30
N GLU A 193 7.42 -5.14 -22.31
CA GLU A 193 6.68 -5.75 -23.42
C GLU A 193 5.73 -6.85 -22.91
N GLU A 194 6.22 -7.70 -22.02
CA GLU A 194 5.46 -8.79 -21.42
C GLU A 194 4.27 -8.28 -20.60
N ALA A 195 4.50 -7.24 -19.78
CA ALA A 195 3.42 -6.60 -19.03
C ALA A 195 2.42 -5.86 -19.93
N ALA A 196 2.84 -5.33 -21.07
CA ALA A 196 1.95 -4.65 -22.01
C ALA A 196 1.04 -5.64 -22.75
N MET A 197 1.52 -6.87 -22.97
CA MET A 197 0.80 -7.96 -23.62
C MET A 197 0.01 -8.86 -22.65
N ALA A 198 0.19 -8.67 -21.33
CA ALA A 198 -0.55 -9.41 -20.31
C ALA A 198 -2.06 -9.25 -20.47
N LYS A 199 -2.77 -10.38 -20.52
CA LYS A 199 -4.22 -10.45 -20.69
C LYS A 199 -4.93 -10.67 -19.37
N ARG A 200 -4.31 -11.40 -18.45
CA ARG A 200 -4.92 -11.85 -17.19
C ARG A 200 -3.92 -11.71 -16.06
N ARG A 201 -3.86 -10.49 -15.52
CA ARG A 201 -3.00 -10.13 -14.40
C ARG A 201 -3.75 -10.22 -13.08
N MET A 202 -3.11 -10.81 -12.06
CA MET A 202 -3.60 -10.77 -10.67
C MET A 202 -2.51 -10.34 -9.72
N ASP A 203 -2.92 -9.70 -8.61
CA ASP A 203 -2.01 -9.26 -7.56
C ASP A 203 -1.70 -10.41 -6.59
N VAL A 204 -0.44 -10.47 -6.16
CA VAL A 204 0.08 -11.38 -5.15
C VAL A 204 0.84 -10.55 -4.13
N ASN A 205 0.70 -10.86 -2.84
CA ASN A 205 1.50 -10.22 -1.80
C ASN A 205 2.38 -11.26 -1.09
N GLY A 206 3.69 -11.13 -1.22
CA GLY A 206 4.66 -12.04 -0.62
C GLY A 206 4.95 -11.76 0.86
N SER A 207 4.80 -10.51 1.28
CA SER A 207 5.26 -10.00 2.56
C SER A 207 4.41 -8.88 3.15
N PHE A 208 4.54 -8.72 4.45
CA PHE A 208 3.95 -7.63 5.23
C PHE A 208 5.06 -6.94 6.03
N GLY A 209 5.09 -5.61 5.93
CA GLY A 209 6.14 -4.75 6.49
C GLY A 209 7.40 -4.65 5.63
N CYS A 210 8.25 -3.68 5.94
CA CYS A 210 9.46 -3.37 5.18
C CYS A 210 10.63 -3.03 6.11
N GLY A 211 11.81 -3.54 5.77
CA GLY A 211 13.05 -3.33 6.55
C GLY A 211 13.67 -1.93 6.44
N LEU A 212 12.99 -0.94 5.86
CA LEU A 212 13.51 0.42 5.57
C LEU A 212 12.91 1.48 6.52
N THR A 213 13.49 2.70 6.60
CA THR A 213 13.04 3.81 7.49
C THR A 213 12.85 5.07 6.64
N CYS A 214 12.17 4.94 5.51
CA CYS A 214 11.93 6.09 4.66
C CYS A 214 10.96 7.04 5.41
N LYS A 215 11.37 8.28 5.67
CA LYS A 215 10.59 9.22 6.51
C LYS A 215 9.24 9.64 5.92
N TYR A 216 9.11 9.55 4.60
CA TYR A 216 7.88 9.81 3.85
C TYR A 216 6.96 8.60 3.76
N CYS A 217 7.42 7.44 4.21
CA CYS A 217 6.70 6.19 4.01
C CYS A 217 5.45 6.16 4.88
N TRP A 218 4.29 6.08 4.24
CA TRP A 218 3.01 5.94 4.92
C TRP A 218 2.77 4.51 5.43
N HIS A 219 3.55 3.52 4.96
CA HIS A 219 3.44 2.11 5.34
C HIS A 219 3.60 1.84 6.85
N LEU A 220 4.22 2.77 7.59
CA LEU A 220 4.18 2.79 9.05
C LEU A 220 2.73 2.67 9.58
N GLY A 221 1.77 3.31 8.91
CA GLY A 221 0.34 3.34 9.22
C GLY A 221 -0.50 2.16 8.74
N THR A 222 0.09 1.11 8.16
CA THR A 222 -0.69 -0.09 7.73
C THR A 222 -0.12 -1.40 8.25
N THR A 223 1.18 -1.57 8.09
CA THR A 223 1.87 -2.85 8.14
C THR A 223 3.28 -2.70 8.74
N GLY A 224 3.64 -1.47 9.13
CA GLY A 224 4.84 -1.12 9.86
C GLY A 224 4.66 -1.21 11.38
N ASP A 225 5.66 -0.70 12.11
CA ASP A 225 5.72 -0.87 13.57
C ASP A 225 4.87 0.17 14.31
N MET A 226 3.56 -0.05 14.29
CA MET A 226 2.59 0.67 15.11
C MET A 226 2.60 0.14 16.55
N LEU A 227 2.56 1.06 17.51
CA LEU A 227 2.34 0.85 18.93
C LEU A 227 1.10 1.63 19.37
N VAL A 228 0.63 1.37 20.59
CA VAL A 228 -0.38 2.18 21.26
C VAL A 228 0.22 2.61 22.59
N GLU A 229 0.37 3.92 22.79
CA GLU A 229 0.95 4.50 24.01
C GLU A 229 -0.02 5.55 24.58
N GLU A 230 0.07 5.80 25.89
CA GLU A 230 -0.69 6.87 26.56
C GLU A 230 0.07 8.19 26.46
N ASN A 231 -0.62 9.24 26.02
CA ASN A 231 -0.09 10.60 25.99
C ASN A 231 -0.07 11.24 27.40
N GLU A 232 0.43 12.47 27.51
CA GLU A 232 0.51 13.19 28.79
C GLU A 232 -0.85 13.44 29.47
N GLU A 233 -1.93 13.39 28.70
CA GLU A 233 -3.32 13.56 29.16
C GLU A 233 -3.96 12.23 29.58
N GLY A 234 -3.22 11.11 29.47
CA GLY A 234 -3.70 9.76 29.80
C GLY A 234 -4.56 9.13 28.72
N GLU A 235 -4.54 9.67 27.50
CA GLU A 235 -5.28 9.15 26.36
C GLU A 235 -4.38 8.26 25.49
N LYS A 236 -4.88 7.08 25.12
CA LYS A 236 -4.17 6.18 24.21
C LYS A 236 -4.25 6.69 22.79
N ASP A 237 -3.11 6.71 22.10
CA ASP A 237 -3.03 7.01 20.67
C ASP A 237 -1.99 6.12 19.98
N VAL A 238 -2.05 6.07 18.64
CA VAL A 238 -1.10 5.32 17.82
C VAL A 238 0.25 6.03 17.78
N VAL A 239 1.31 5.24 17.93
CA VAL A 239 2.69 5.69 17.82
C VAL A 239 3.41 4.83 16.79
N PHE A 240 4.12 5.46 15.86
CA PHE A 240 4.89 4.76 14.82
C PHE A 240 6.36 4.80 15.14
N THR A 241 7.03 3.67 14.91
CA THR A 241 8.44 3.50 15.23
C THR A 241 9.23 2.91 14.06
N TYR A 242 10.51 2.63 14.30
CA TYR A 242 11.44 2.08 13.32
C TYR A 242 11.94 0.67 13.65
N GLY A 243 11.14 -0.11 14.39
CA GLY A 243 11.46 -1.46 14.86
C GLY A 243 11.61 -2.54 13.78
N ARG A 244 10.93 -2.35 12.65
CA ARG A 244 10.89 -3.08 11.38
C ARG A 244 10.74 -4.59 11.48
N ASN A 245 9.51 -5.03 11.75
CA ASN A 245 9.11 -6.42 11.51
C ASN A 245 8.76 -6.64 10.03
N ILE A 246 9.62 -7.35 9.31
CA ILE A 246 9.24 -7.94 8.02
C ILE A 246 8.83 -9.39 8.24
N ARG A 247 7.67 -9.77 7.71
CA ARG A 247 7.18 -11.13 7.66
C ARG A 247 6.83 -11.48 6.22
N TYR A 248 7.04 -12.73 5.84
CA TYR A 248 6.84 -13.16 4.47
C TYR A 248 6.36 -14.60 4.42
N HIS A 249 5.54 -14.89 3.42
CA HIS A 249 5.13 -16.23 3.10
C HIS A 249 6.32 -17.08 2.66
N SER A 250 6.25 -18.40 2.81
CA SER A 250 7.25 -19.28 2.23
C SER A 250 7.21 -19.21 0.69
N PRO A 251 8.34 -19.43 -0.01
CA PRO A 251 8.35 -19.51 -1.47
C PRO A 251 7.37 -20.57 -2.01
N ARG A 252 7.19 -21.68 -1.27
CA ARG A 252 6.23 -22.73 -1.60
C ARG A 252 4.79 -22.23 -1.56
N TYR A 253 4.39 -21.51 -0.51
CA TYR A 253 3.06 -20.93 -0.41
C TYR A 253 2.73 -20.03 -1.62
N ILE A 254 3.68 -19.17 -2.01
CA ILE A 254 3.52 -18.28 -3.17
C ILE A 254 3.42 -19.04 -4.49
N VAL A 255 4.30 -20.02 -4.72
CA VAL A 255 4.26 -20.80 -5.96
C VAL A 255 3.00 -21.65 -6.06
N ASP A 256 2.55 -22.26 -4.95
CA ASP A 256 1.31 -23.03 -4.93
C ASP A 256 0.09 -22.12 -5.21
N MET A 257 0.09 -20.90 -4.65
CA MET A 257 -0.93 -19.89 -4.92
C MET A 257 -0.96 -19.49 -6.40
N VAL A 258 0.19 -19.11 -6.98
CA VAL A 258 0.27 -18.69 -8.38
C VAL A 258 -0.07 -19.84 -9.33
N LYS A 259 0.32 -21.07 -8.99
CA LYS A 259 -0.06 -22.27 -9.74
C LYS A 259 -1.57 -22.50 -9.73
N HIS A 260 -2.22 -22.31 -8.60
CA HIS A 260 -3.67 -22.33 -8.52
C HIS A 260 -4.29 -21.21 -9.37
N LEU A 261 -3.79 -19.98 -9.25
CA LEU A 261 -4.27 -18.86 -10.04
C LEU A 261 -4.14 -19.11 -11.56
N HIS A 262 -3.02 -19.67 -11.98
CA HIS A 262 -2.79 -20.02 -13.38
C HIS A 262 -3.73 -21.13 -13.86
N LYS A 263 -4.01 -22.13 -13.01
CA LYS A 263 -4.88 -23.26 -13.36
C LYS A 263 -6.35 -22.88 -13.42
N GLU A 264 -6.84 -22.13 -12.43
CA GLU A 264 -8.28 -21.85 -12.27
C GLU A 264 -8.71 -20.56 -12.99
N TYR A 265 -7.83 -19.56 -13.03
CA TYR A 265 -8.15 -18.25 -13.60
C TYR A 265 -7.34 -17.91 -14.84
N ASP A 266 -6.50 -18.83 -15.35
CA ASP A 266 -5.71 -18.65 -16.57
C ASP A 266 -4.85 -17.38 -16.56
N ILE A 267 -4.27 -17.03 -15.40
CA ILE A 267 -3.42 -15.85 -15.32
C ILE A 267 -2.13 -16.04 -16.13
N ASP A 268 -1.69 -15.00 -16.81
CA ASP A 268 -0.41 -14.93 -17.52
C ASP A 268 0.59 -13.99 -16.81
N PHE A 269 0.13 -13.26 -15.79
CA PHE A 269 0.95 -12.31 -15.07
C PHE A 269 0.59 -12.22 -13.57
N ALA A 270 1.59 -12.39 -12.70
CA ALA A 270 1.49 -12.17 -11.26
C ALA A 270 2.17 -10.85 -10.85
N SER A 271 1.41 -9.88 -10.35
CA SER A 271 1.94 -8.59 -9.90
C SER A 271 2.23 -8.62 -8.40
N PHE A 272 3.50 -8.54 -8.00
CA PHE A 272 3.83 -8.49 -6.57
C PHE A 272 3.61 -7.08 -6.03
N ILE A 273 2.70 -6.95 -5.07
CA ILE A 273 2.28 -5.66 -4.47
C ILE A 273 2.96 -5.38 -3.12
N ASP A 274 4.00 -6.14 -2.80
CA ASP A 274 4.82 -5.95 -1.61
C ASP A 274 5.39 -4.53 -1.49
N GLU A 275 5.42 -4.00 -0.27
CA GLU A 275 6.00 -2.68 0.04
C GLU A 275 7.44 -2.53 -0.51
N ASN A 276 8.21 -3.60 -0.36
CA ASN A 276 9.48 -3.77 -1.04
C ASN A 276 9.82 -5.24 -1.24
N PHE A 277 9.54 -5.78 -2.42
CA PHE A 277 9.72 -7.20 -2.72
C PHE A 277 11.13 -7.72 -2.39
N MET A 278 12.18 -6.93 -2.65
CA MET A 278 13.57 -7.33 -2.39
C MET A 278 13.93 -7.46 -0.90
N THR A 279 13.11 -6.95 0.02
CA THR A 279 13.42 -7.03 1.46
C THR A 279 13.30 -8.46 2.01
N MET A 280 12.50 -9.32 1.38
CA MET A 280 12.44 -10.75 1.71
C MET A 280 13.77 -11.46 1.44
N ASP A 281 14.42 -11.15 0.32
CA ASP A 281 15.73 -11.71 0.00
C ASP A 281 16.80 -11.26 1.00
N VAL A 282 16.76 -9.99 1.41
CA VAL A 282 17.67 -9.46 2.42
C VAL A 282 17.44 -10.13 3.77
N ALA A 283 16.19 -10.21 4.22
CA ALA A 283 15.80 -10.82 5.50
C ALA A 283 16.16 -12.31 5.56
N SER A 284 15.98 -13.04 4.46
CA SER A 284 16.31 -14.46 4.33
C SER A 284 17.79 -14.74 4.01
N LYS A 285 18.64 -13.71 3.95
CA LYS A 285 20.07 -13.79 3.60
C LYS A 285 20.33 -14.37 2.20
N GLY A 286 19.50 -14.01 1.23
CA GLY A 286 19.65 -14.37 -0.19
C GLY A 286 19.07 -15.74 -0.54
N LYS A 287 18.17 -16.28 0.30
CA LYS A 287 17.62 -17.63 0.13
C LYS A 287 16.25 -17.60 -0.52
N TRP A 288 15.38 -16.69 -0.07
CA TRP A 288 13.97 -16.68 -0.43
C TRP A 288 13.76 -16.52 -1.94
N LEU A 289 14.42 -15.56 -2.60
CA LEU A 289 14.25 -15.38 -4.05
C LEU A 289 14.83 -16.52 -4.87
N LYS A 290 15.95 -17.11 -4.41
CA LYS A 290 16.54 -18.27 -5.09
C LYS A 290 15.60 -19.45 -5.05
N GLU A 291 14.97 -19.69 -3.91
CA GLU A 291 14.01 -20.76 -3.73
C GLU A 291 12.71 -20.48 -4.51
N LEU A 292 12.20 -19.25 -4.47
CA LEU A 292 11.03 -18.85 -5.27
C LEU A 292 11.27 -19.09 -6.76
N CYS A 293 12.37 -18.56 -7.32
CA CYS A 293 12.69 -18.71 -8.73
C CYS A 293 12.88 -20.17 -9.12
N LYS A 294 13.54 -20.97 -8.27
CA LYS A 294 13.72 -22.41 -8.49
C LYS A 294 12.35 -23.12 -8.54
N LEU A 295 11.50 -22.90 -7.55
CA LEU A 295 10.18 -23.52 -7.48
C LEU A 295 9.28 -23.08 -8.64
N TRP A 296 9.32 -21.80 -9.03
CA TRP A 296 8.59 -21.28 -10.19
C TRP A 296 8.91 -22.05 -11.47
N ILE A 297 10.20 -22.36 -11.67
CA ILE A 297 10.67 -23.14 -12.82
C ILE A 297 10.28 -24.62 -12.69
N GLU A 298 10.51 -25.23 -11.52
CA GLU A 298 10.20 -26.65 -11.27
C GLU A 298 8.70 -26.97 -11.40
N GLU A 299 7.84 -26.04 -11.02
CA GLU A 299 6.38 -26.18 -11.08
C GLU A 299 5.78 -25.79 -12.43
N GLY A 300 6.63 -25.46 -13.42
CA GLY A 300 6.20 -25.20 -14.80
C GLY A 300 5.59 -23.82 -15.04
N LEU A 301 5.76 -22.87 -14.11
CA LEU A 301 5.28 -21.49 -14.28
C LEU A 301 6.23 -20.62 -15.11
N GLN A 302 7.46 -21.08 -15.35
CA GLN A 302 8.44 -20.35 -16.17
C GLN A 302 7.88 -20.04 -17.57
N PRO A 303 7.86 -18.77 -18.01
CA PRO A 303 7.43 -18.41 -19.35
C PRO A 303 8.23 -19.13 -20.45
N THR A 304 7.55 -19.68 -21.44
CA THR A 304 8.18 -20.48 -22.50
C THR A 304 9.19 -19.68 -23.32
N CYS A 305 8.92 -18.41 -23.58
CA CYS A 305 9.84 -17.49 -24.23
C CYS A 305 11.16 -17.32 -23.45
N ARG A 306 11.11 -17.27 -22.12
CA ARG A 306 12.32 -17.26 -21.26
C ARG A 306 13.07 -18.58 -21.32
N LYS A 307 12.35 -19.70 -21.25
CA LYS A 307 12.95 -21.04 -21.33
C LYS A 307 13.65 -21.30 -22.66
N GLN A 308 13.11 -20.79 -23.75
CA GLN A 308 13.63 -20.98 -25.11
C GLN A 308 14.67 -19.92 -25.51
N GLY A 309 14.74 -18.79 -24.79
CA GLY A 309 15.63 -17.68 -25.12
C GLY A 309 15.20 -16.93 -26.38
N ILE A 310 13.88 -16.80 -26.61
CA ILE A 310 13.30 -16.07 -27.74
C ILE A 310 12.59 -14.81 -27.26
N GLU A 311 12.30 -13.90 -28.19
CA GLU A 311 11.49 -12.70 -27.91
C GLU A 311 10.08 -13.09 -27.44
N HIS A 312 9.48 -12.24 -26.59
CA HIS A 312 8.13 -12.49 -26.09
C HIS A 312 7.12 -12.21 -27.21
N ASP A 313 6.15 -13.11 -27.36
CA ASP A 313 5.07 -12.97 -28.31
C ASP A 313 3.76 -13.55 -27.73
N GLU A 314 2.70 -13.50 -28.51
CA GLU A 314 1.38 -14.01 -28.14
C GLU A 314 1.31 -15.53 -27.93
N ASN A 315 2.35 -16.28 -28.32
CA ASN A 315 2.47 -17.72 -28.12
C ASN A 315 3.23 -18.06 -26.84
N CYS A 316 3.80 -17.08 -26.13
CA CYS A 316 4.45 -17.32 -24.85
C CYS A 316 3.41 -17.71 -23.79
N THR A 317 3.61 -18.88 -23.17
CA THR A 317 2.75 -19.42 -22.12
C THR A 317 3.52 -19.51 -20.81
N GLY A 318 2.82 -19.55 -19.69
CA GLY A 318 3.39 -19.50 -18.33
C GLY A 318 3.06 -18.18 -17.67
N VAL A 319 3.71 -17.88 -16.55
CA VAL A 319 3.37 -16.71 -15.72
C VAL A 319 4.57 -15.79 -15.59
N HIS A 320 4.46 -14.62 -16.20
CA HIS A 320 5.38 -13.51 -15.96
C HIS A 320 5.09 -12.83 -14.63
N TRP A 321 6.05 -12.08 -14.10
CA TRP A 321 5.83 -11.35 -12.84
C TRP A 321 6.67 -10.08 -12.75
N ASN A 322 6.36 -9.26 -11.75
CA ASN A 322 7.09 -8.02 -11.44
C ASN A 322 7.29 -7.88 -9.93
N GLY A 323 7.88 -6.76 -9.51
CA GLY A 323 7.90 -6.38 -8.09
C GLY A 323 8.53 -5.01 -7.88
N THR A 324 8.89 -4.73 -6.63
CA THR A 324 9.49 -3.47 -6.20
C THR A 324 10.90 -3.69 -5.63
N SER A 325 11.82 -2.77 -5.87
CA SER A 325 13.18 -2.86 -5.33
C SER A 325 13.65 -1.53 -4.80
N HIS A 326 14.19 -1.54 -3.58
CA HIS A 326 15.09 -0.47 -3.17
C HIS A 326 16.41 -0.60 -3.93
N ALA A 327 16.98 0.51 -4.40
CA ALA A 327 18.19 0.53 -5.25
C ALA A 327 19.39 -0.20 -4.63
N GLY A 328 19.48 -0.22 -3.30
CA GLY A 328 20.61 -0.82 -2.59
C GLY A 328 20.51 -2.30 -2.22
N LEU A 329 19.45 -3.03 -2.61
CA LEU A 329 19.17 -4.37 -2.05
C LEU A 329 19.45 -5.56 -2.98
N HIS A 330 19.28 -5.41 -4.29
CA HIS A 330 19.44 -6.52 -5.24
C HIS A 330 20.91 -6.85 -5.50
N ARG A 331 21.14 -8.07 -5.97
CA ARG A 331 22.44 -8.59 -6.40
C ARG A 331 22.35 -9.05 -7.86
N PRO A 332 23.40 -8.88 -8.68
CA PRO A 332 23.38 -9.26 -10.08
C PRO A 332 22.95 -10.72 -10.31
N GLU A 333 23.45 -11.65 -9.50
CA GLU A 333 23.12 -13.07 -9.60
C GLU A 333 21.65 -13.37 -9.27
N THR A 334 21.07 -12.64 -8.31
CA THR A 334 19.65 -12.78 -7.96
C THR A 334 18.78 -12.27 -9.10
N LEU A 335 19.10 -11.10 -9.68
CA LEU A 335 18.34 -10.54 -10.79
C LEU A 335 18.36 -11.44 -12.03
N LYS A 336 19.49 -12.07 -12.34
CA LYS A 336 19.58 -13.03 -13.43
C LYS A 336 18.62 -14.21 -13.23
N LEU A 337 18.58 -14.78 -12.02
CA LEU A 337 17.64 -15.85 -11.69
C LEU A 337 16.18 -15.39 -11.79
N MET A 338 15.88 -14.16 -11.34
CA MET A 338 14.55 -13.58 -11.45
C MET A 338 14.12 -13.45 -12.92
N TYR A 339 15.00 -12.95 -13.79
CA TYR A 339 14.73 -12.84 -15.22
C TYR A 339 14.44 -14.20 -15.86
N GLU A 340 15.27 -15.21 -15.56
CA GLU A 340 15.09 -16.59 -16.03
C GLU A 340 13.74 -17.17 -15.56
N ALA A 341 13.32 -16.85 -14.33
CA ALA A 341 12.04 -17.27 -13.76
C ALA A 341 10.83 -16.44 -14.23
N GLY A 342 11.00 -15.45 -15.11
CA GLY A 342 9.89 -14.69 -15.71
C GLY A 342 9.69 -13.28 -15.18
N CYS A 343 10.58 -12.76 -14.32
CA CYS A 343 10.53 -11.36 -13.90
C CYS A 343 10.75 -10.42 -15.10
N THR A 344 9.89 -9.43 -15.22
CA THR A 344 9.84 -8.53 -16.39
C THR A 344 10.38 -7.15 -16.06
N HIS A 345 9.95 -6.60 -14.92
CA HIS A 345 10.33 -5.27 -14.47
C HIS A 345 10.34 -5.17 -12.95
N LEU A 346 11.13 -4.22 -12.45
CA LEU A 346 11.15 -3.83 -11.04
C LEU A 346 10.94 -2.33 -10.91
N VAL A 347 10.01 -1.93 -10.05
CA VAL A 347 9.81 -0.52 -9.70
C VAL A 347 10.83 -0.12 -8.64
N TYR A 348 11.66 0.85 -8.98
CA TYR A 348 12.73 1.37 -8.13
C TYR A 348 12.33 2.70 -7.52
N GLY A 349 12.20 2.72 -6.19
CA GLY A 349 12.24 3.98 -5.45
C GLY A 349 13.65 4.56 -5.53
N LEU A 350 13.92 5.45 -6.49
CA LEU A 350 15.18 6.19 -6.57
C LEU A 350 15.07 7.50 -5.78
N GLU A 351 13.90 8.13 -5.85
CA GLU A 351 13.49 9.41 -5.28
C GLU A 351 14.25 10.62 -5.81
N SER A 352 15.58 10.61 -5.71
CA SER A 352 16.45 11.74 -6.05
C SER A 352 17.84 11.24 -6.44
N PHE A 353 18.67 12.13 -6.98
CA PHE A 353 20.11 11.89 -7.14
C PHE A 353 20.98 12.91 -6.38
N ASP A 354 20.35 13.74 -5.54
CA ASP A 354 21.08 14.66 -4.69
C ASP A 354 21.56 13.99 -3.38
N PRO A 355 22.85 14.10 -3.02
CA PRO A 355 23.39 13.49 -1.82
C PRO A 355 22.79 14.00 -0.51
N THR A 356 22.37 15.26 -0.45
CA THR A 356 21.77 15.86 0.75
C THR A 356 20.34 15.38 0.92
N VAL A 357 19.54 15.44 -0.15
CA VAL A 357 18.16 14.91 -0.14
C VAL A 357 18.17 13.44 0.26
N LEU A 358 18.95 12.59 -0.43
CA LEU A 358 18.97 11.14 -0.18
C LEU A 358 19.40 10.77 1.25
N ARG A 359 20.32 11.54 1.85
CA ARG A 359 20.75 11.34 3.23
C ARG A 359 19.61 11.60 4.22
N ASN A 360 18.80 12.62 3.95
CA ASN A 360 17.71 13.02 4.84
C ASN A 360 16.47 12.13 4.72
N LEU A 361 16.27 11.45 3.59
CA LEU A 361 15.14 10.51 3.41
C LEU A 361 15.11 9.34 4.40
N GLY A 362 16.26 8.96 4.98
CA GLY A 362 16.35 7.82 5.88
C GLY A 362 16.31 6.43 5.20
N LYS A 363 16.31 6.36 3.86
CA LYS A 363 16.19 5.11 3.09
C LYS A 363 17.50 4.29 2.98
N GLY A 364 18.65 4.91 3.25
CA GLY A 364 19.96 4.23 3.17
C GLY A 364 20.51 4.04 1.75
N SER A 365 19.98 4.79 0.77
CA SER A 365 20.54 4.86 -0.59
C SER A 365 21.46 6.07 -0.77
N ASN A 366 22.14 6.12 -1.91
CA ASN A 366 22.89 7.27 -2.40
C ASN A 366 22.89 7.30 -3.93
N ALA A 367 23.28 8.42 -4.54
CA ALA A 367 23.24 8.62 -5.98
C ALA A 367 24.03 7.55 -6.76
N ARG A 368 25.20 7.13 -6.23
CA ARG A 368 26.02 6.07 -6.85
C ARG A 368 25.27 4.74 -6.86
N LYS A 369 24.65 4.34 -5.74
CA LYS A 369 23.84 3.11 -5.65
C LYS A 369 22.65 3.16 -6.60
N ASN A 370 21.94 4.30 -6.64
CA ASN A 370 20.83 4.51 -7.58
C ASN A 370 21.28 4.33 -9.04
N LYS A 371 22.39 4.94 -9.46
CA LYS A 371 22.93 4.76 -10.82
C LYS A 371 23.34 3.30 -11.10
N GLN A 372 24.08 2.69 -10.17
CA GLN A 372 24.54 1.31 -10.32
C GLN A 372 23.38 0.32 -10.41
N SER A 373 22.32 0.52 -9.62
CA SER A 373 21.16 -0.37 -9.63
C SER A 373 20.47 -0.47 -10.99
N ILE A 374 20.38 0.65 -11.69
CA ILE A 374 19.74 0.70 -13.00
C ILE A 374 20.58 -0.08 -14.02
N GLY A 375 21.89 0.14 -14.04
CA GLY A 375 22.80 -0.59 -14.93
C GLY A 375 22.74 -2.11 -14.70
N VAL A 376 22.89 -2.54 -13.44
CA VAL A 376 22.85 -3.97 -13.08
C VAL A 376 21.49 -4.60 -13.40
N CYS A 377 20.38 -3.89 -13.19
CA CYS A 377 19.05 -4.36 -13.55
C CYS A 377 18.91 -4.55 -15.07
N LEU A 378 19.33 -3.57 -15.87
CA LEU A 378 19.30 -3.65 -17.33
C LEU A 378 20.18 -4.79 -17.86
N GLU A 379 21.38 -4.97 -17.31
CA GLU A 379 22.30 -6.07 -17.66
C GLU A 379 21.69 -7.46 -17.42
N SER A 380 20.75 -7.59 -16.48
CA SER A 380 20.04 -8.84 -16.21
C SER A 380 18.88 -9.13 -17.17
N GLY A 381 18.48 -8.16 -18.00
CA GLY A 381 17.31 -8.24 -18.88
C GLY A 381 16.01 -7.73 -18.27
N ILE A 382 15.98 -7.43 -16.97
CA ILE A 382 14.83 -6.85 -16.27
C ILE A 382 14.75 -5.34 -16.55
N LYS A 383 13.53 -4.81 -16.76
CA LYS A 383 13.31 -3.38 -16.96
C LYS A 383 13.24 -2.64 -15.61
N PRO A 384 14.12 -1.66 -15.33
CA PRO A 384 13.97 -0.82 -14.16
C PRO A 384 12.96 0.31 -14.42
N ILE A 385 11.94 0.41 -13.57
CA ILE A 385 10.94 1.49 -13.62
C ILE A 385 11.27 2.50 -12.53
N PRO A 386 11.71 3.72 -12.88
CA PRO A 386 12.22 4.67 -11.89
C PRO A 386 11.10 5.52 -11.30
N ASN A 387 11.03 5.58 -9.97
CA ASN A 387 10.24 6.57 -9.23
C ASN A 387 11.14 7.72 -8.76
N ILE A 388 10.71 8.94 -9.08
CA ILE A 388 11.32 10.21 -8.68
C ILE A 388 10.29 11.01 -7.89
N ILE A 389 10.74 11.70 -6.86
CA ILE A 389 9.91 12.56 -6.02
C ILE A 389 10.62 13.91 -5.91
N ILE A 390 9.86 15.00 -5.94
CA ILE A 390 10.36 16.36 -5.68
C ILE A 390 9.55 17.05 -4.58
N GLY A 391 10.09 18.15 -4.07
CA GLY A 391 9.43 18.94 -3.03
C GLY A 391 9.69 18.42 -1.62
N PHE A 392 10.77 17.65 -1.46
CA PHE A 392 11.29 17.32 -0.14
C PHE A 392 11.62 18.57 0.67
N PRO A 393 11.64 18.47 2.02
CA PRO A 393 11.93 19.61 2.89
C PRO A 393 13.19 20.38 2.47
N GLU A 394 14.31 19.69 2.27
CA GLU A 394 15.58 20.32 1.91
C GLU A 394 15.86 20.40 0.40
N GLU A 395 14.85 20.19 -0.46
CA GLU A 395 15.02 20.29 -1.91
C GLU A 395 15.41 21.72 -2.34
N THR A 396 16.39 21.86 -3.22
CA THR A 396 16.89 23.12 -3.77
C THR A 396 16.97 23.07 -5.30
N PHE A 397 17.27 24.20 -5.95
CA PHE A 397 17.50 24.21 -7.39
C PHE A 397 18.69 23.31 -7.79
N ASP A 398 19.74 23.28 -6.98
CA ASP A 398 20.90 22.42 -7.21
C ASP A 398 20.55 20.94 -7.06
N SER A 399 19.72 20.55 -6.10
CA SER A 399 19.32 19.15 -5.95
C SER A 399 18.42 18.68 -7.10
N ILE A 400 17.54 19.56 -7.58
CA ILE A 400 16.76 19.34 -8.81
C ILE A 400 17.69 19.21 -10.02
N ARG A 401 18.70 20.08 -10.15
CA ARG A 401 19.72 20.03 -11.21
C ARG A 401 20.50 18.72 -11.19
N ASN A 402 20.93 18.28 -10.01
CA ASN A 402 21.62 16.99 -9.81
C ASN A 402 20.75 15.82 -10.28
N THR A 403 19.45 15.85 -9.96
CA THR A 403 18.47 14.87 -10.41
C THR A 403 18.31 14.89 -11.93
N ILE A 404 18.09 16.06 -12.55
CA ILE A 404 17.97 16.17 -14.02
C ILE A 404 19.23 15.66 -14.73
N ASN A 405 20.41 16.05 -14.27
CA ASN A 405 21.68 15.60 -14.86
C ASN A 405 21.81 14.08 -14.81
N ALA A 406 21.44 13.45 -13.69
CA ALA A 406 21.46 11.99 -13.57
C ALA A 406 20.43 11.32 -14.49
N LEU A 407 19.23 11.89 -14.63
CA LEU A 407 18.21 11.37 -15.55
C LEU A 407 18.67 11.45 -17.01
N ILE A 408 19.34 12.54 -17.41
CA ILE A 408 19.95 12.69 -18.74
C ILE A 408 21.06 11.65 -18.93
N GLU A 409 21.98 11.53 -17.99
CA GLU A 409 23.10 10.58 -18.03
C GLU A 409 22.63 9.13 -18.17
N LEU A 410 21.58 8.76 -17.43
CA LEU A 410 21.02 7.40 -17.44
C LEU A 410 20.03 7.15 -18.59
N GLY A 411 19.66 8.18 -19.36
CA GLY A 411 18.63 8.07 -20.39
C GLY A 411 17.23 7.79 -19.83
N ILE A 412 16.96 8.16 -18.58
CA ILE A 412 15.68 7.92 -17.91
C ILE A 412 14.72 9.06 -18.20
N THR A 413 13.44 8.72 -18.38
CA THR A 413 12.33 9.67 -18.35
C THR A 413 11.36 9.24 -17.25
N ALA A 414 11.14 10.11 -16.27
CA ALA A 414 10.22 9.88 -15.17
C ALA A 414 9.52 11.20 -14.85
N LYS A 415 8.18 11.17 -14.77
CA LYS A 415 7.43 12.30 -14.23
C LYS A 415 7.51 12.24 -12.70
N PRO A 416 8.03 13.26 -12.02
CA PRO A 416 8.14 13.21 -10.57
C PRO A 416 6.78 13.23 -9.88
N HIS A 417 6.66 12.49 -8.78
CA HIS A 417 5.60 12.71 -7.79
C HIS A 417 5.99 13.86 -6.86
N PHE A 418 5.02 14.37 -6.11
CA PHE A 418 5.26 15.32 -5.04
C PHE A 418 5.51 14.61 -3.71
N ALA A 419 6.36 15.19 -2.86
CA ALA A 419 6.53 14.74 -1.50
C ALA A 419 5.25 15.05 -0.69
N THR A 420 4.35 14.07 -0.62
CA THR A 420 3.07 14.18 0.10
C THR A 420 3.20 13.56 1.50
N ALA A 421 2.82 14.33 2.52
CA ALA A 421 2.93 13.94 3.91
C ALA A 421 1.67 13.20 4.37
N TYR A 422 1.56 11.92 4.01
CA TYR A 422 0.41 11.10 4.41
C TYR A 422 0.38 10.81 5.91
N PRO A 423 -0.80 10.85 6.55
CA PRO A 423 -1.00 10.28 7.88
C PRO A 423 -0.32 8.92 8.05
N GLY A 424 0.34 8.73 9.19
CA GLY A 424 1.15 7.55 9.47
C GLY A 424 2.63 7.69 9.09
N SER A 425 3.04 8.69 8.31
CA SER A 425 4.46 8.95 7.99
C SER A 425 5.14 9.89 8.99
N GLU A 426 6.48 9.78 9.19
CA GLU A 426 7.22 10.74 10.04
C GLU A 426 7.00 12.18 9.59
N TRP A 427 6.97 12.43 8.27
CA TRP A 427 6.80 13.78 7.76
C TRP A 427 5.42 14.38 7.98
N TYR A 428 4.35 13.57 7.99
CA TYR A 428 3.05 14.08 8.40
C TYR A 428 3.10 14.65 9.81
N TYR A 429 3.60 13.87 10.77
CA TYR A 429 3.66 14.31 12.15
C TYR A 429 4.67 15.42 12.40
N THR A 430 5.81 15.38 11.70
CA THR A 430 6.86 16.41 11.80
C THR A 430 6.37 17.76 11.29
N TYR A 431 5.53 17.76 10.26
CA TYR A 431 5.07 18.99 9.59
C TYR A 431 3.57 19.25 9.77
N LYS A 432 2.88 18.56 10.70
CA LYS A 432 1.42 18.62 10.90
C LYS A 432 0.92 20.06 10.99
N ASP A 433 1.54 20.87 11.85
CA ASP A 433 1.12 22.26 12.05
C ASP A 433 1.25 23.11 10.78
N SER A 434 2.36 23.00 10.04
CA SER A 434 2.54 23.73 8.78
C SER A 434 1.63 23.23 7.66
N ILE A 435 1.24 21.95 7.68
CA ILE A 435 0.21 21.42 6.78
C ILE A 435 -1.13 22.06 7.16
N LEU A 436 -1.52 22.05 8.43
CA LEU A 436 -2.79 22.61 8.88
C LEU A 436 -2.91 24.12 8.65
N GLU A 437 -1.83 24.89 8.77
CA GLU A 437 -1.80 26.31 8.40
C GLU A 437 -2.17 26.55 6.92
N GLN A 438 -1.91 25.60 6.03
CA GLN A 438 -2.31 25.67 4.61
C GLN A 438 -3.82 25.38 4.40
N TYR A 439 -4.50 24.89 5.42
CA TYR A 439 -5.93 24.53 5.44
C TYR A 439 -6.68 25.29 6.54
N ASP A 440 -6.22 26.49 6.93
CA ASP A 440 -6.87 27.33 7.95
C ASP A 440 -7.08 26.61 9.31
N GLY A 441 -6.23 25.63 9.63
CA GLY A 441 -6.33 24.80 10.83
C GLY A 441 -7.25 23.58 10.70
N ASP A 442 -7.86 23.35 9.53
CA ASP A 442 -8.81 22.26 9.28
C ASP A 442 -8.11 20.98 8.80
N LEU A 443 -7.98 20.01 9.71
CA LEU A 443 -7.42 18.69 9.40
C LEU A 443 -8.30 17.92 8.43
N GLU A 444 -9.62 18.02 8.55
CA GLU A 444 -10.54 17.26 7.72
C GLU A 444 -10.51 17.76 6.28
N ALA A 445 -10.40 19.07 6.07
CA ALA A 445 -10.21 19.65 4.75
C ALA A 445 -8.93 19.11 4.05
N TYR A 446 -7.84 18.92 4.81
CA TYR A 446 -6.64 18.26 4.28
C TYR A 446 -6.90 16.82 3.85
N LEU A 447 -7.61 16.04 4.68
CA LEU A 447 -7.96 14.65 4.35
C LEU A 447 -8.87 14.55 3.12
N MET A 448 -9.77 15.50 2.93
CA MET A 448 -10.65 15.57 1.75
C MET A 448 -9.89 15.92 0.46
N ASP A 449 -8.78 16.65 0.56
CA ASP A 449 -7.96 17.03 -0.61
C ASP A 449 -6.87 16.00 -0.96
N LEU A 450 -6.49 15.14 -0.01
CA LEU A 450 -5.42 14.13 -0.15
C LEU A 450 -5.59 13.21 -1.37
N GLY A 451 -4.62 13.26 -2.29
CA GLY A 451 -4.57 12.44 -3.51
C GLY A 451 -3.34 11.51 -3.60
N ASP A 452 -3.12 10.89 -4.76
CA ASP A 452 -2.10 9.86 -5.04
C ASP A 452 -0.68 10.42 -5.34
N ALA A 453 -0.31 11.55 -4.73
CA ALA A 453 0.96 12.26 -4.89
C ALA A 453 1.26 12.79 -6.31
N SER A 454 0.32 12.62 -7.25
CA SER A 454 0.37 13.26 -8.58
C SER A 454 -0.07 14.73 -8.55
N LYS A 455 -0.79 15.12 -7.49
CA LYS A 455 -1.30 16.45 -7.18
C LYS A 455 -0.67 16.97 -5.88
N ILE A 456 -0.45 18.29 -5.82
CA ILE A 456 -0.01 18.97 -4.61
C ILE A 456 -1.21 19.16 -3.68
N THR A 457 -1.07 18.75 -2.42
CA THR A 457 -2.10 18.91 -1.38
C THR A 457 -1.54 19.69 -0.19
N GLY A 458 -0.55 19.14 0.52
CA GLY A 458 0.19 19.83 1.58
C GLY A 458 1.67 19.94 1.23
N VAL A 459 2.22 21.15 1.23
CA VAL A 459 3.63 21.38 0.92
C VAL A 459 4.47 21.34 2.19
N ILE A 460 5.48 20.46 2.18
CA ILE A 460 6.48 20.34 3.25
C ILE A 460 7.87 20.87 2.85
N SER A 461 8.01 21.43 1.64
CA SER A 461 9.27 21.98 1.15
C SER A 461 9.64 23.25 1.92
N HIS A 462 10.93 23.44 2.22
CA HIS A 462 11.40 24.68 2.85
C HIS A 462 11.66 25.79 1.83
N ASN A 463 11.86 25.44 0.56
CA ASN A 463 12.38 26.35 -0.46
C ASN A 463 11.41 26.65 -1.61
N PHE A 464 10.35 25.85 -1.77
CA PHE A 464 9.47 25.93 -2.93
C PHE A 464 7.99 25.98 -2.57
N SER A 465 7.30 26.98 -3.09
CA SER A 465 5.84 27.10 -3.00
C SER A 465 5.12 26.06 -3.88
N PRO A 466 3.81 25.81 -3.65
CA PRO A 466 3.02 24.91 -4.49
C PRO A 466 3.15 25.22 -6.00
N VAL A 467 3.07 26.49 -6.38
CA VAL A 467 3.17 26.92 -7.79
C VAL A 467 4.56 26.64 -8.36
N GLN A 468 5.61 26.84 -7.56
CA GLN A 468 6.98 26.55 -7.99
C GLN A 468 7.19 25.05 -8.16
N LEU A 469 6.68 24.22 -7.25
CA LEU A 469 6.76 22.77 -7.36
C LEU A 469 6.08 22.24 -8.62
N LEU A 470 4.91 22.77 -8.98
CA LEU A 470 4.23 22.39 -10.22
C LEU A 470 5.09 22.71 -11.46
N GLY A 471 5.69 23.90 -11.50
CA GLY A 471 6.63 24.25 -12.58
C GLY A 471 7.86 23.36 -12.61
N LEU A 472 8.43 23.05 -11.45
CA LEU A 472 9.61 22.17 -11.32
C LEU A 472 9.31 20.74 -11.75
N GLN A 473 8.11 20.21 -11.50
CA GLN A 473 7.71 18.88 -11.98
C GLN A 473 7.85 18.77 -13.50
N GLU A 474 7.33 19.78 -14.22
CA GLU A 474 7.40 19.81 -15.69
C GLU A 474 8.84 19.99 -16.17
N ILE A 475 9.62 20.86 -15.51
CA ILE A 475 11.04 21.07 -15.83
C ILE A 475 11.84 19.77 -15.69
N VAL A 476 11.61 19.00 -14.62
CA VAL A 476 12.28 17.72 -14.39
C VAL A 476 11.83 16.68 -15.41
N TYR A 477 10.51 16.58 -15.67
CA TYR A 477 9.97 15.65 -16.66
C TYR A 477 10.55 15.90 -18.06
N GLN A 478 10.64 17.16 -18.48
CA GLN A 478 11.25 17.58 -19.74
C GLN A 478 12.79 17.56 -19.71
N LYS A 479 13.42 17.36 -18.55
CA LYS A 479 14.87 17.44 -18.34
C LYS A 479 15.47 18.79 -18.81
N ASN A 480 14.75 19.89 -18.58
CA ASN A 480 15.04 21.19 -19.19
C ASN A 480 15.91 22.09 -18.29
N LEU A 481 17.23 21.86 -18.30
CA LEU A 481 18.19 22.64 -17.50
C LEU A 481 18.15 24.15 -17.78
N ARG A 482 17.91 24.56 -19.03
CA ARG A 482 17.81 25.97 -19.39
C ARG A 482 16.61 26.64 -18.71
N LEU A 483 15.46 25.96 -18.68
CA LEU A 483 14.27 26.46 -18.02
C LEU A 483 14.46 26.47 -16.49
N LEU A 484 15.21 25.51 -15.94
CA LEU A 484 15.60 25.52 -14.53
C LEU A 484 16.42 26.77 -14.19
N ASP A 485 17.44 27.11 -14.98
CA ASP A 485 18.29 28.30 -14.77
C ASP A 485 17.48 29.61 -14.82
N VAL A 486 16.55 29.69 -15.77
CA VAL A 486 15.63 30.83 -15.90
C VAL A 486 14.72 30.92 -14.68
N SER A 487 14.16 29.78 -14.24
CA SER A 487 13.28 29.71 -13.07
C SER A 487 14.03 30.10 -11.80
N GLU A 488 15.25 29.61 -11.60
CA GLU A 488 16.13 29.96 -10.48
C GLU A 488 16.40 31.47 -10.44
N LYS A 489 16.78 32.06 -11.57
CA LYS A 489 17.01 33.51 -11.65
C LYS A 489 15.77 34.34 -11.32
N HIS A 490 14.59 33.90 -11.77
CA HIS A 490 13.34 34.63 -11.51
C HIS A 490 12.83 34.42 -10.08
N TYR A 491 12.96 33.20 -9.54
CA TYR A 491 12.48 32.85 -8.21
C TYR A 491 13.44 33.34 -7.11
N ALA A 492 14.74 33.45 -7.37
CA ALA A 492 15.70 34.03 -6.43
C ALA A 492 15.31 35.46 -6.01
N ASN A 493 14.76 36.25 -6.94
CA ASN A 493 14.25 37.60 -6.64
C ASN A 493 12.97 37.58 -5.79
N ALA A 494 12.30 36.44 -5.67
CA ALA A 494 11.13 36.24 -4.81
C ALA A 494 11.51 35.57 -3.46
N GLN A 495 12.67 34.92 -3.37
CA GLN A 495 13.12 34.18 -2.17
C GLN A 495 13.41 35.08 -0.97
N GLU A 496 13.76 36.36 -1.15
CA GLU A 496 13.88 37.34 -0.05
C GLU A 496 12.56 37.54 0.72
N HIS A 497 11.44 36.98 0.23
CA HIS A 497 10.12 37.03 0.85
C HIS A 497 9.52 35.66 1.22
N ILE A 498 10.25 34.55 1.05
CA ILE A 498 9.74 33.20 1.34
C ILE A 498 10.35 32.72 2.67
N LYS A 499 9.59 32.88 3.76
CA LYS A 499 9.86 32.10 4.99
C LYS A 499 9.76 30.60 4.67
N PRO A 500 10.48 29.71 5.38
CA PRO A 500 10.27 28.27 5.24
C PRO A 500 8.78 27.95 5.30
N ILE A 501 8.26 27.29 4.27
CA ILE A 501 6.82 26.99 4.17
C ILE A 501 6.42 25.96 5.22
N ALA A 502 7.33 25.04 5.54
CA ALA A 502 7.13 24.05 6.58
C ALA A 502 8.22 24.12 7.65
N VAL A 503 7.79 24.04 8.91
CA VAL A 503 8.66 24.07 10.08
C VAL A 503 8.53 22.74 10.81
N PRO A 504 9.64 22.00 11.03
CA PRO A 504 9.57 20.72 11.70
C PRO A 504 9.28 20.89 13.19
N LYS A 505 8.43 20.02 13.73
CA LYS A 505 8.16 19.89 15.17
C LYS A 505 8.30 18.44 15.61
N GLU A 506 8.60 18.26 16.89
CA GLU A 506 8.53 16.92 17.49
C GLU A 506 7.06 16.54 17.70
N SER A 507 6.77 15.25 17.58
CA SER A 507 5.42 14.71 17.72
C SER A 507 5.47 13.46 18.58
N PHE A 508 4.47 13.33 19.46
CA PHE A 508 4.23 12.14 20.28
C PHE A 508 4.08 10.87 19.42
N ASN A 509 3.43 10.99 18.26
CA ASN A 509 3.11 9.85 17.41
C ASN A 509 4.32 9.26 16.66
N ILE A 510 5.52 9.83 16.78
CA ILE A 510 6.75 9.30 16.15
C ILE A 510 7.81 9.01 17.21
N GLN A 511 8.05 7.71 17.42
CA GLN A 511 9.15 7.24 18.26
C GLN A 511 10.40 7.03 17.40
N LYS A 512 11.42 7.87 17.61
CA LYS A 512 12.72 7.76 16.92
C LYS A 512 13.48 6.49 17.29
N THR A 513 13.15 5.87 18.43
CA THR A 513 13.73 4.60 18.88
C THR A 513 13.20 3.45 18.03
N LYS A 514 14.05 2.45 17.77
CA LYS A 514 13.67 1.25 17.00
C LYS A 514 13.03 0.22 17.94
N THR A 515 11.71 0.27 18.06
CA THR A 515 10.95 -0.67 18.89
C THR A 515 10.07 -1.52 17.99
N SER A 516 10.40 -2.80 17.82
CA SER A 516 9.59 -3.70 17.00
C SER A 516 8.19 -3.86 17.58
N SER A 517 7.16 -3.83 16.72
CA SER A 517 5.80 -4.15 17.18
C SER A 517 5.76 -5.56 17.76
N PRO A 518 4.86 -5.83 18.72
CA PRO A 518 4.73 -7.16 19.28
C PRO A 518 4.36 -8.18 18.19
N MET A 519 5.00 -9.34 18.23
CA MET A 519 4.67 -10.50 17.41
C MET A 519 4.39 -11.68 18.33
N GLU A 520 3.48 -12.55 17.90
CA GLU A 520 3.11 -13.75 18.67
C GLU A 520 2.99 -14.96 17.72
N GLU A 521 3.38 -16.14 18.21
CA GLU A 521 3.04 -17.42 17.56
C GLU A 521 1.54 -17.67 17.77
N LEU A 522 0.73 -17.10 16.89
CA LEU A 522 -0.72 -17.19 16.94
C LEU A 522 -1.20 -18.40 16.14
N SER A 523 -2.11 -19.19 16.72
CA SER A 523 -2.99 -20.05 15.92
C SER A 523 -4.22 -19.24 15.51
N LEU A 524 -4.60 -19.25 14.23
CA LEU A 524 -5.83 -18.59 13.78
C LEU A 524 -7.10 -19.22 14.38
N GLY A 525 -6.99 -20.34 15.11
CA GLY A 525 -8.16 -21.06 15.63
C GLY A 525 -9.02 -21.67 14.53
N ILE A 526 -8.50 -21.71 13.30
CA ILE A 526 -9.12 -22.25 12.10
C ILE A 526 -8.38 -23.55 11.75
N ASP A 527 -9.12 -24.57 11.32
CA ASP A 527 -8.51 -25.76 10.74
C ASP A 527 -7.84 -25.42 9.40
N ILE A 528 -6.51 -25.38 9.40
CA ILE A 528 -5.67 -25.12 8.23
C ILE A 528 -5.57 -26.35 7.30
N SER A 529 -6.15 -27.50 7.66
CA SER A 529 -6.15 -28.68 6.78
C SER A 529 -6.97 -28.47 5.51
N ASN A 530 -7.91 -27.52 5.53
CA ASN A 530 -8.65 -27.07 4.37
C ASN A 530 -7.99 -25.85 3.72
N LYS A 531 -6.83 -26.08 3.10
CA LYS A 531 -6.43 -25.32 1.91
C LYS A 531 -7.37 -25.72 0.76
N ILE A 532 -8.66 -25.34 0.88
CA ILE A 532 -9.79 -25.68 0.00
C ILE A 532 -9.88 -27.18 -0.29
N THR A 533 -10.84 -27.85 0.35
CA THR A 533 -11.28 -29.17 -0.10
C THR A 533 -11.75 -29.05 -1.53
N ILE A 534 -11.00 -29.66 -2.45
CA ILE A 534 -11.39 -29.89 -3.83
C ILE A 534 -12.73 -30.64 -3.78
N LEU A 535 -13.82 -29.99 -4.13
CA LEU A 535 -14.96 -30.72 -4.66
C LEU A 535 -14.50 -31.20 -6.04
N ASP A 536 -14.06 -32.45 -6.12
CA ASP A 536 -13.97 -33.17 -7.39
C ASP A 536 -15.38 -33.22 -7.95
N VAL A 537 -15.75 -32.23 -8.77
CA VAL A 537 -16.88 -32.36 -9.68
C VAL A 537 -16.35 -33.14 -10.89
N THR A 538 -16.15 -34.44 -10.69
CA THR A 538 -16.03 -35.40 -11.79
C THR A 538 -17.23 -36.33 -11.77
N GLU A 539 -17.98 -36.24 -12.86
CA GLU A 539 -18.90 -37.24 -13.42
C GLU A 539 -20.28 -37.47 -12.75
N SER A 540 -21.30 -36.87 -13.35
CA SER A 540 -22.59 -37.54 -13.62
C SER A 540 -22.89 -37.49 -15.11
#